data_AF-A0A1I4JBX1-F1
#
_entry.id   AF-A0A1I4JBX1-F1
#
_cell.length_a   1.000
_cell.length_b   1.000
_cell.length_c   1.000
_cell.angle_alpha   90.00
_cell.angle_beta   90.00
_cell.angle_gamma   90.00
#
_symmetry.space_group_name_H-M   'P 1'
#
loop_
_entity.id
_entity.type
_entity.pdbx_description
1 polymer ?
#
loop_
_entity_poly.entity_id
_entity_poly.type
_entity_poly.pdbx_seq_one_letter_code
_entity_poly.pdbx_strand_id
1 'polypeptide(L)'
;MFEDSTSTSSTSSKQLAVSPPSRGADRNQNLVDKADPGGENILFPSLDDGITLLDIKGGRGVPILQSIVLDHLLMHDGPAFWVDAYGHATTTALARISPSQRLLDRIHVARGFTAYQHFGAVCDLPRAVNQHVQQTTATEASATNSQSSGRDDETAQYTPSLMVAPVVDAQYRADDTLGETHAATLQARTLARLATYAEGYDIPVLVTRTKPDGFTASVATAAEHHLECEQTRMGPRFVGDEFETLVYPVDSGAYYQTTFAYWRQLLGARAKQVGLEPAAPPTPTDATDGIGLGVTADGSTASLTANPLLDAWTGTVGAGGQ
;
A
#
# COMPACT_ATOMS: atom_id res chain seq x y z
N MET A 1 25.00 6.02 83.29
CA MET A 1 23.70 6.57 82.87
C MET A 1 23.89 7.07 81.45
N PHE A 2 23.09 6.51 80.53
CA PHE A 2 23.09 6.70 79.07
C PHE A 2 24.22 6.03 78.27
N GLU A 3 23.96 4.77 77.91
CA GLU A 3 24.43 4.12 76.69
C GLU A 3 23.55 4.58 75.52
N ASP A 4 24.14 4.99 74.40
CA ASP A 4 23.54 4.81 73.08
C ASP A 4 24.60 4.94 71.98
N SER A 5 24.34 4.26 70.85
CA SER A 5 25.00 4.29 69.53
C SER A 5 25.60 2.96 69.09
N THR A 6 24.71 1.99 68.88
CA THR A 6 24.97 0.77 68.11
C THR A 6 25.12 1.14 66.62
N SER A 7 26.35 1.03 66.12
CA SER A 7 26.67 1.15 64.69
C SER A 7 26.05 0.00 63.91
N THR A 8 25.14 0.29 62.97
CA THR A 8 24.62 -0.72 62.03
C THR A 8 25.07 -0.38 60.62
N SER A 9 26.00 -1.18 60.11
CA SER A 9 26.54 -1.13 58.75
C SER A 9 25.44 -1.44 57.73
N SER A 10 25.10 -0.48 56.87
CA SER A 10 24.18 -0.70 55.74
C SER A 10 24.91 -1.35 54.56
N THR A 11 24.75 -2.65 54.42
CA THR A 11 25.11 -3.41 53.22
C THR A 11 24.25 -2.97 52.04
N SER A 12 24.85 -2.26 51.09
CA SER A 12 24.23 -1.88 49.82
C SER A 12 24.04 -3.14 48.95
N SER A 13 22.87 -3.79 49.08
CA SER A 13 22.43 -4.81 48.15
C SER A 13 21.97 -4.14 46.86
N LYS A 14 22.77 -4.24 45.80
CA LYS A 14 22.33 -3.95 44.42
C LYS A 14 21.28 -4.99 44.03
N GLN A 15 20.02 -4.68 44.31
CA GLN A 15 18.89 -5.44 43.82
C GLN A 15 18.72 -5.08 42.34
N LEU A 16 18.99 -6.04 41.44
CA LEU A 16 18.59 -5.94 40.04
C LEU A 16 17.07 -5.70 40.02
N ALA A 17 16.66 -4.49 39.68
CA ALA A 17 15.27 -4.16 39.43
C ALA A 17 14.86 -4.87 38.13
N VAL A 18 14.36 -6.10 38.27
CA VAL A 18 13.59 -6.74 37.20
C VAL A 18 12.33 -5.92 37.04
N SER A 19 12.22 -5.18 35.93
CA SER A 19 11.01 -4.42 35.62
C SER A 19 9.83 -5.38 35.53
N PRO A 20 8.69 -5.07 36.17
CA PRO A 20 7.49 -5.90 36.05
C PRO A 20 7.05 -5.97 34.57
N PRO A 21 6.35 -7.03 34.15
CA PRO A 21 5.81 -7.11 32.80
C PRO A 21 4.85 -5.94 32.59
N SER A 22 5.32 -4.93 31.85
CA SER A 22 4.50 -3.77 31.51
C SER A 22 3.36 -4.25 30.62
N ARG A 23 2.12 -3.88 30.95
CA ARG A 23 0.99 -4.07 30.06
C ARG A 23 1.34 -3.37 28.74
N GLY A 24 1.00 -3.96 27.58
CA GLY A 24 1.33 -3.37 26.27
C GLY A 24 0.94 -1.89 26.15
N ALA A 25 -0.13 -1.48 26.83
CA ALA A 25 -0.57 -0.09 26.94
C ALA A 25 0.47 0.88 27.55
N ASP A 26 1.24 0.45 28.55
CA ASP A 26 2.22 1.32 29.24
C ASP A 26 3.50 1.51 28.40
N ARG A 27 3.79 0.53 27.52
CA ARG A 27 4.88 0.60 26.53
C ARG A 27 4.52 1.55 25.39
N ASN A 28 3.24 1.57 24.99
CA ASN A 28 2.73 2.49 23.97
C ASN A 28 2.82 3.95 24.42
N GLN A 29 2.51 4.24 25.69
CA GLN A 29 2.59 5.59 26.24
C GLN A 29 4.02 6.15 26.17
N ASN A 30 5.02 5.34 26.53
CA ASN A 30 6.44 5.74 26.48
C ASN A 30 6.98 5.95 25.06
N LEU A 31 6.44 5.27 24.05
CA LEU A 31 6.82 5.46 22.65
C LEU A 31 6.24 6.76 22.09
N VAL A 32 5.02 7.11 22.49
CA VAL A 32 4.36 8.36 22.11
C VAL A 32 5.00 9.57 22.79
N ASP A 33 5.35 9.47 24.07
CA ASP A 33 5.99 10.56 24.81
C ASP A 33 7.42 10.86 24.30
N LYS A 34 8.01 9.94 23.53
CA LYS A 34 9.32 10.09 22.86
C LYS A 34 9.21 10.43 21.38
N ALA A 35 8.03 10.28 20.77
CA ALA A 35 7.82 10.64 19.37
C ALA A 35 7.78 12.17 19.27
N ASP A 36 8.77 12.74 18.59
CA ASP A 36 8.77 14.15 18.22
C ASP A 36 7.49 14.43 17.38
N PRO A 37 6.61 15.35 17.79
CA PRO A 37 5.42 15.70 17.00
C PRO A 37 5.76 16.34 15.64
N GLY A 38 7.02 16.69 15.38
CA GLY A 38 7.52 17.03 14.03
C GLY A 38 7.91 15.82 13.18
N GLY A 39 7.92 14.61 13.74
CA GLY A 39 8.24 13.34 13.09
C GLY A 39 6.98 12.59 12.69
N GLU A 40 6.25 13.09 11.70
CA GLU A 40 5.06 12.45 11.09
C GLU A 40 5.38 11.13 10.33
N ASN A 41 6.50 10.46 10.66
CA ASN A 41 7.07 9.36 9.87
C ASN A 41 6.65 7.94 10.33
N ILE A 42 5.81 7.78 11.35
CA ILE A 42 5.55 6.46 11.95
C ILE A 42 4.13 5.97 11.66
N LEU A 43 3.79 5.67 10.40
CA LEU A 43 2.53 4.95 10.08
C LEU A 43 2.52 4.12 8.78
N PHE A 44 3.41 4.38 7.82
CA PHE A 44 3.56 3.56 6.61
C PHE A 44 4.85 2.76 6.64
N PRO A 45 4.84 1.49 6.20
CA PRO A 45 6.07 0.76 5.95
C PRO A 45 6.82 1.38 4.77
N SER A 46 8.14 1.54 4.89
CA SER A 46 9.02 1.74 3.75
C SER A 46 9.19 0.43 2.98
N LEU A 47 9.57 0.53 1.71
CA LEU A 47 9.95 -0.61 0.90
C LEU A 47 11.46 -0.55 0.68
N ASP A 48 12.16 -1.58 1.14
CA ASP A 48 13.58 -1.77 0.87
C ASP A 48 13.78 -2.45 -0.49
N ASP A 49 14.96 -2.28 -1.08
CA ASP A 49 15.33 -2.95 -2.31
C ASP A 49 15.22 -4.48 -2.16
N GLY A 50 14.91 -5.15 -3.26
CA GLY A 50 14.61 -6.58 -3.26
C GLY A 50 13.11 -6.88 -3.32
N ILE A 51 12.76 -8.16 -3.25
CA ILE A 51 11.34 -8.57 -3.27
C ILE A 51 10.73 -8.44 -1.88
N THR A 52 9.69 -7.61 -1.77
CA THR A 52 8.82 -7.55 -0.60
C THR A 52 7.51 -8.32 -0.84
N LEU A 53 7.25 -9.36 -0.06
CA LEU A 53 5.96 -10.04 -0.04
C LEU A 53 5.01 -9.37 0.95
N LEU A 54 3.93 -8.78 0.42
CA LEU A 54 2.81 -8.24 1.19
C LEU A 54 1.65 -9.25 1.27
N ASP A 55 1.46 -9.83 2.46
CA ASP A 55 0.33 -10.70 2.79
C ASP A 55 -0.80 -9.91 3.44
N ILE A 56 -1.94 -9.79 2.74
CA ILE A 56 -3.09 -9.03 3.24
C ILE A 56 -4.17 -9.98 3.74
N LYS A 57 -4.42 -9.94 5.04
CA LYS A 57 -5.50 -10.68 5.72
C LYS A 57 -6.80 -9.88 5.60
N GLY A 58 -7.80 -10.46 4.91
CA GLY A 58 -9.15 -9.92 4.76
C GLY A 58 -9.44 -9.28 3.38
N GLY A 59 -10.71 -9.04 3.07
CA GLY A 59 -11.19 -8.68 1.73
C GLY A 59 -10.90 -7.26 1.21
N ARG A 60 -10.02 -6.49 1.86
CA ARG A 60 -9.67 -5.10 1.46
C ARG A 60 -8.26 -4.97 0.87
N GLY A 61 -7.76 -6.00 0.18
CA GLY A 61 -6.40 -6.05 -0.33
C GLY A 61 -6.02 -4.95 -1.33
N VAL A 62 -6.94 -4.59 -2.24
CA VAL A 62 -6.62 -3.67 -3.35
C VAL A 62 -6.30 -2.24 -2.87
N PRO A 63 -7.13 -1.56 -2.05
CA PRO A 63 -6.81 -0.20 -1.61
C PRO A 63 -5.54 -0.10 -0.75
N ILE A 64 -5.21 -1.15 0.00
CA ILE A 64 -4.01 -1.19 0.88
C ILE A 64 -2.74 -1.22 0.03
N LEU A 65 -2.68 -2.16 -0.92
CA LEU A 65 -1.60 -2.24 -1.89
C LEU A 65 -1.42 -0.91 -2.63
N GLN A 66 -2.52 -0.34 -3.13
CA GLN A 66 -2.49 0.93 -3.87
C GLN A 66 -1.98 2.09 -2.99
N SER A 67 -2.30 2.09 -1.69
CA SER A 67 -1.84 3.13 -0.77
C SER A 67 -0.33 3.06 -0.54
N ILE A 68 0.23 1.85 -0.40
CA ILE A 68 1.69 1.66 -0.28
C ILE A 68 2.40 2.10 -1.56
N VAL A 69 1.88 1.74 -2.73
CA VAL A 69 2.45 2.14 -4.02
C VAL A 69 2.45 3.66 -4.18
N LEU A 70 1.36 4.33 -3.81
CA LEU A 70 1.28 5.79 -3.89
C LEU A 70 2.18 6.49 -2.86
N ASP A 71 2.30 5.94 -1.65
CA ASP A 71 3.21 6.46 -0.63
C ASP A 71 4.66 6.39 -1.11
N HIS A 72 5.09 5.24 -1.64
CA HIS A 72 6.43 5.08 -2.20
C HIS A 72 6.71 6.08 -3.33
N LEU A 73 5.77 6.26 -4.26
CA LEU A 73 5.93 7.23 -5.34
C LEU A 73 5.94 8.69 -4.87
N LEU A 74 5.37 9.01 -3.71
CA LEU A 74 5.48 10.35 -3.12
C LEU A 74 6.88 10.61 -2.55
N MET A 75 7.52 9.57 -2.02
CA MET A 75 8.80 9.67 -1.31
C MET A 75 10.02 9.47 -2.21
N HIS A 76 9.83 8.87 -3.39
CA HIS A 76 10.89 8.53 -4.33
C HIS A 76 10.57 9.07 -5.72
N ASP A 77 11.58 9.54 -6.46
CA ASP A 77 11.46 9.91 -7.87
C ASP A 77 11.50 8.67 -8.79
N GLY A 78 10.96 8.78 -10.01
CA GLY A 78 10.94 7.70 -11.00
C GLY A 78 9.58 7.00 -11.18
N PRO A 79 9.33 6.30 -12.29
CA PRO A 79 8.07 5.61 -12.54
C PRO A 79 7.91 4.29 -11.74
N ALA A 80 6.66 3.88 -11.53
CA ALA A 80 6.33 2.52 -11.11
C ALA A 80 5.87 1.68 -12.31
N PHE A 81 6.37 0.44 -12.40
CA PHE A 81 5.88 -0.54 -13.37
C PHE A 81 5.04 -1.61 -12.69
N TRP A 82 3.77 -1.69 -13.08
CA TRP A 82 2.77 -2.58 -12.49
C TRP A 82 2.40 -3.68 -13.48
N VAL A 83 2.71 -4.94 -13.15
CA VAL A 83 2.28 -6.12 -13.91
C VAL A 83 1.09 -6.75 -13.21
N ASP A 84 -0.11 -6.48 -13.71
CA ASP A 84 -1.36 -6.90 -13.08
C ASP A 84 -1.87 -8.22 -13.66
N ALA A 85 -2.10 -9.18 -12.76
CA ALA A 85 -2.63 -10.50 -13.08
C ALA A 85 -4.14 -10.63 -12.76
N TYR A 86 -4.68 -9.79 -11.88
CA TYR A 86 -5.99 -10.04 -11.25
C TYR A 86 -6.84 -8.79 -11.04
N GLY A 87 -6.55 -7.71 -11.76
CA GLY A 87 -7.35 -6.49 -11.73
C GLY A 87 -7.12 -5.64 -10.48
N HIS A 88 -5.89 -5.63 -9.94
CA HIS A 88 -5.53 -4.82 -8.77
C HIS A 88 -5.10 -3.40 -9.17
N ALA A 89 -4.74 -3.15 -10.43
CA ALA A 89 -4.48 -1.82 -10.98
C ALA A 89 -5.79 -1.13 -11.41
N THR A 90 -6.73 -0.93 -10.48
CA THR A 90 -8.00 -0.24 -10.76
C THR A 90 -7.82 1.28 -10.71
N THR A 91 -8.03 1.94 -11.85
CA THR A 91 -7.87 3.40 -11.99
C THR A 91 -8.82 4.19 -11.09
N THR A 92 -10.03 3.70 -10.86
CA THR A 92 -11.02 4.36 -10.01
C THR A 92 -10.61 4.42 -8.54
N ALA A 93 -10.02 3.34 -8.01
CA ALA A 93 -9.54 3.31 -6.63
C ALA A 93 -8.25 4.13 -6.49
N LEU A 94 -7.29 3.96 -7.41
CA LEU A 94 -6.05 4.76 -7.46
C LEU A 94 -6.35 6.26 -7.55
N ALA A 95 -7.25 6.70 -8.44
CA ALA A 95 -7.60 8.11 -8.60
C ALA A 95 -8.31 8.71 -7.38
N ARG A 96 -8.98 7.89 -6.57
CA ARG A 96 -9.68 8.34 -5.36
C ARG A 96 -8.73 8.49 -4.16
N ILE A 97 -7.64 7.71 -4.14
CA ILE A 97 -6.62 7.72 -3.07
C ILE A 97 -5.50 8.72 -3.40
N SER A 98 -5.13 8.84 -4.68
CA SER A 98 -3.99 9.63 -5.11
C SER A 98 -4.16 11.12 -4.77
N PRO A 99 -3.14 11.76 -4.18
CA PRO A 99 -3.16 13.18 -3.91
C PRO A 99 -3.02 14.03 -5.19
N SER A 100 -2.50 13.48 -6.30
CA SER A 100 -2.37 14.21 -7.57
C SER A 100 -2.50 13.30 -8.80
N GLN A 101 -2.96 13.88 -9.92
CA GLN A 101 -3.00 13.17 -11.21
C GLN A 101 -1.59 12.91 -11.77
N ARG A 102 -0.64 13.83 -11.55
CA ARG A 102 0.76 13.68 -11.98
C ARG A 102 1.43 12.45 -11.36
N LEU A 103 1.06 12.08 -10.14
CA LEU A 103 1.55 10.86 -9.50
C LEU A 103 1.04 9.59 -10.21
N LEU A 104 -0.18 9.64 -10.77
CA LEU A 104 -0.75 8.52 -11.53
C LEU A 104 -0.10 8.37 -12.90
N ASP A 105 0.32 9.48 -13.53
CA ASP A 105 1.02 9.46 -14.83
C ASP A 105 2.35 8.69 -14.76
N ARG A 106 2.92 8.54 -13.56
CA ARG A 106 4.13 7.76 -13.27
C ARG A 106 3.88 6.26 -13.14
N ILE A 107 2.63 5.79 -13.17
CA ILE A 107 2.28 4.38 -13.02
C ILE A 107 2.03 3.76 -14.39
N HIS A 108 2.93 2.90 -14.85
CA HIS A 108 2.78 2.15 -16.10
C HIS A 108 2.22 0.76 -15.82
N VAL A 109 1.05 0.46 -16.40
CA VAL A 109 0.35 -0.82 -16.15
C VAL A 109 0.43 -1.73 -17.38
N ALA A 110 0.88 -2.96 -17.18
CA ALA A 110 0.72 -4.07 -18.11
C ALA A 110 -0.23 -5.11 -17.51
N ARG A 111 -1.16 -5.66 -18.30
CA ARG A 111 -2.13 -6.67 -17.83
C ARG A 111 -1.94 -8.00 -18.55
N GLY A 112 -1.80 -9.07 -17.78
CA GLY A 112 -1.83 -10.44 -18.28
C GLY A 112 -3.13 -11.12 -17.89
N PHE A 113 -3.89 -11.61 -18.88
CA PHE A 113 -5.17 -12.32 -18.65
C PHE A 113 -5.02 -13.84 -18.62
N THR A 114 -3.79 -14.34 -18.83
CA THR A 114 -3.42 -15.75 -18.77
C THR A 114 -2.04 -15.88 -18.14
N ALA A 115 -1.67 -17.08 -17.70
CA ALA A 115 -0.35 -17.37 -17.15
C ALA A 115 0.80 -16.97 -18.09
N TYR A 116 0.68 -17.28 -19.39
CA TYR A 116 1.69 -16.92 -20.39
C TYR A 116 1.76 -15.42 -20.66
N GLN A 117 0.61 -14.73 -20.70
CA GLN A 117 0.60 -13.27 -20.88
C GLN A 117 1.18 -12.56 -19.67
N HIS A 118 0.90 -13.03 -18.45
CA HIS A 118 1.48 -12.48 -17.23
C HIS A 118 3.00 -12.68 -17.22
N PHE A 119 3.48 -13.91 -17.49
CA PHE A 119 4.91 -14.17 -17.62
C PHE A 119 5.57 -13.32 -18.71
N GLY A 120 4.92 -13.19 -19.88
CA GLY A 120 5.39 -12.36 -20.98
C GLY A 120 5.51 -10.88 -20.61
N ALA A 121 4.52 -10.33 -19.90
CA ALA A 121 4.55 -8.95 -19.41
C ALA A 121 5.74 -8.71 -18.45
N VAL A 122 6.07 -9.66 -17.58
CA VAL A 122 7.27 -9.60 -16.74
C VAL A 122 8.55 -9.67 -17.58
N CYS A 123 8.61 -10.53 -18.60
CA CYS A 123 9.77 -10.59 -19.50
C CYS A 123 9.99 -9.29 -20.29
N ASP A 124 8.93 -8.56 -20.58
CA ASP A 124 8.97 -7.31 -21.35
C ASP A 124 9.32 -6.07 -20.52
N LEU A 125 9.41 -6.17 -19.18
CA LEU A 125 9.70 -5.04 -18.30
C LEU A 125 10.96 -4.25 -18.70
N PRO A 126 12.12 -4.86 -18.99
CA PRO A 126 13.31 -4.11 -19.42
C PRO A 126 13.09 -3.31 -20.70
N ARG A 127 12.29 -3.85 -21.63
CA ARG A 127 11.94 -3.15 -22.86
C ARG A 127 11.04 -1.95 -22.55
N ALA A 128 10.08 -2.09 -21.64
CA ALA A 128 9.21 -1.01 -21.21
C ALA A 128 9.98 0.12 -20.50
N VAL A 129 10.91 -0.24 -19.60
CA VAL A 129 11.80 0.72 -18.92
C VAL A 129 12.65 1.49 -19.94
N ASN A 130 13.32 0.79 -20.87
CA ASN A 130 14.13 1.44 -21.89
C ASN A 130 13.31 2.36 -22.79
N GLN A 131 12.07 1.99 -23.13
CA GLN A 131 11.16 2.83 -23.90
C GLN A 131 10.76 4.09 -23.14
N HIS A 132 10.47 3.98 -21.84
CA HIS A 132 10.18 5.12 -20.98
C HIS A 132 11.35 6.11 -20.98
N VAL A 133 12.56 5.63 -20.69
CA VAL A 133 13.78 6.46 -20.65
C VAL A 133 14.03 7.16 -21.99
N GLN A 134 13.81 6.47 -23.12
CA GLN A 134 13.97 7.08 -24.45
C GLN A 134 12.91 8.16 -24.74
N GLN A 135 11.67 7.96 -24.28
CA GLN A 135 10.58 8.92 -24.50
C GLN A 135 10.75 10.18 -23.65
N THR A 136 11.13 10.03 -22.38
CA THR A 136 11.37 11.17 -21.48
C THR A 136 12.57 12.00 -21.95
N THR A 137 13.69 11.36 -22.25
CA THR A 137 14.90 12.05 -22.75
C THR A 137 14.69 12.74 -24.10
N ALA A 138 13.89 12.16 -25.03
CA ALA A 138 13.57 12.80 -26.30
C ALA A 138 12.64 14.02 -26.13
N THR A 139 11.71 13.95 -25.17
CA THR A 139 10.78 15.05 -24.86
C THR A 139 11.54 16.23 -24.25
N GLU A 140 12.47 15.95 -23.34
CA GLU A 140 13.32 16.96 -22.72
C GLU A 140 14.31 17.56 -23.72
N ALA A 141 15.01 16.75 -24.51
CA ALA A 141 15.92 17.26 -25.55
C ALA A 141 15.21 18.19 -26.56
N SER A 142 13.89 18.02 -26.74
CA SER A 142 13.05 18.91 -27.55
C SER A 142 12.61 20.18 -26.82
N ALA A 143 12.63 20.19 -25.48
CA ALA A 143 12.20 21.29 -24.61
C ALA A 143 13.36 22.14 -24.05
N THR A 144 14.53 21.55 -23.79
CA THR A 144 15.69 22.21 -23.18
C THR A 144 16.79 22.51 -24.21
N ASN A 145 16.66 23.66 -24.88
CA ASN A 145 17.80 24.31 -25.54
C ASN A 145 18.61 25.19 -24.56
N SER A 146 18.50 24.97 -23.23
CA SER A 146 19.27 25.70 -22.22
C SER A 146 19.28 25.01 -20.86
N GLN A 147 20.50 24.83 -20.34
CA GLN A 147 20.92 24.57 -18.96
C GLN A 147 21.01 23.12 -18.47
N SER A 148 22.26 22.66 -18.44
CA SER A 148 22.79 21.49 -17.76
C SER A 148 22.93 21.72 -16.25
N SER A 149 22.37 20.83 -15.43
CA SER A 149 22.80 20.62 -14.04
C SER A 149 22.59 19.16 -13.66
N GLY A 150 23.68 18.44 -13.36
CA GLY A 150 23.64 17.16 -12.63
C GLY A 150 23.25 15.92 -13.44
N ARG A 151 24.18 15.38 -14.25
CA ARG A 151 23.98 14.18 -15.07
C ARG A 151 23.60 12.91 -14.27
N ASP A 152 23.94 12.85 -12.99
CA ASP A 152 23.64 11.70 -12.11
C ASP A 152 22.24 11.79 -11.47
N ASP A 153 21.72 13.01 -11.25
CA ASP A 153 20.40 13.28 -10.66
C ASP A 153 19.27 13.19 -11.71
N GLU A 154 19.57 13.58 -12.96
CA GLU A 154 18.67 13.38 -14.11
C GLU A 154 18.39 11.90 -14.37
N THR A 155 19.43 11.04 -14.33
CA THR A 155 19.25 9.61 -14.63
C THR A 155 18.33 8.88 -13.65
N ALA A 156 18.33 9.29 -12.38
CA ALA A 156 17.50 8.69 -11.33
C ALA A 156 15.99 8.94 -11.55
N GLN A 157 15.62 10.03 -12.24
CA GLN A 157 14.21 10.36 -12.52
C GLN A 157 13.59 9.49 -13.63
N TYR A 158 14.41 8.84 -14.46
CA TYR A 158 13.93 8.00 -15.56
C TYR A 158 13.99 6.49 -15.26
N THR A 159 14.83 6.09 -14.30
CA THR A 159 14.91 4.72 -13.81
C THR A 159 13.68 4.38 -12.97
N PRO A 160 13.19 3.13 -13.03
CA PRO A 160 12.05 2.73 -12.21
C PRO A 160 12.35 2.97 -10.73
N SER A 161 11.34 3.35 -9.96
CA SER A 161 11.45 3.49 -8.51
C SER A 161 10.78 2.34 -7.75
N LEU A 162 9.93 1.58 -8.46
CA LEU A 162 9.14 0.48 -7.91
C LEU A 162 8.65 -0.44 -9.02
N MET A 163 8.68 -1.75 -8.77
CA MET A 163 7.87 -2.72 -9.54
C MET A 163 6.79 -3.33 -8.66
N VAL A 164 5.62 -3.57 -9.24
CA VAL A 164 4.45 -4.13 -8.53
C VAL A 164 3.92 -5.32 -9.30
N ALA A 165 3.84 -6.49 -8.66
CA ALA A 165 3.25 -7.71 -9.24
C ALA A 165 2.27 -8.34 -8.24
N PRO A 166 1.03 -7.81 -8.17
CA PRO A 166 0.06 -8.28 -7.19
C PRO A 166 -0.56 -9.59 -7.62
N VAL A 167 -0.87 -10.39 -6.60
CA VAL A 167 -1.51 -11.71 -6.74
C VAL A 167 -0.81 -12.53 -7.81
N VAL A 168 0.52 -12.58 -7.68
CA VAL A 168 1.44 -13.12 -8.70
C VAL A 168 1.12 -14.57 -9.06
N ASP A 169 0.45 -15.31 -8.17
CA ASP A 169 0.04 -16.70 -8.37
C ASP A 169 -1.29 -16.88 -9.12
N ALA A 170 -2.13 -15.85 -9.22
CA ALA A 170 -3.53 -15.99 -9.66
C ALA A 170 -3.66 -16.66 -11.02
N GLN A 171 -2.94 -16.15 -12.01
CA GLN A 171 -3.03 -16.65 -13.38
C GLN A 171 -2.43 -18.04 -13.55
N TYR A 172 -1.39 -18.39 -12.77
CA TYR A 172 -0.80 -19.73 -12.79
C TYR A 172 -1.69 -20.77 -12.11
N ARG A 173 -2.45 -20.35 -11.09
CA ARG A 173 -3.40 -21.21 -10.38
C ARG A 173 -4.69 -21.44 -11.15
N ALA A 174 -5.21 -20.40 -11.81
CA ALA A 174 -6.51 -20.43 -12.47
C ALA A 174 -6.48 -21.11 -13.85
N ASP A 175 -5.30 -21.34 -14.43
CA ASP A 175 -5.16 -21.94 -15.75
C ASP A 175 -5.24 -23.47 -15.67
N ASP A 176 -6.44 -24.01 -15.81
CA ASP A 176 -6.71 -25.45 -15.81
C ASP A 176 -6.05 -26.19 -16.99
N THR A 177 -5.53 -25.47 -17.99
CA THR A 177 -4.79 -26.08 -19.12
C THR A 177 -3.32 -26.31 -18.80
N LEU A 178 -2.79 -25.65 -17.77
CA LEU A 178 -1.44 -25.87 -17.28
C LEU A 178 -1.41 -27.00 -16.28
N GLY A 179 -0.60 -28.03 -16.56
CA GLY A 179 -0.28 -29.03 -15.54
C GLY A 179 0.42 -28.37 -14.34
N GLU A 180 0.16 -28.86 -13.13
CA GLU A 180 0.64 -28.29 -11.86
C GLU A 180 2.15 -28.00 -11.85
N THR A 181 2.96 -28.96 -12.32
CA THR A 181 4.42 -28.79 -12.43
C THR A 181 4.82 -27.63 -13.36
N HIS A 182 4.09 -27.45 -14.46
CA HIS A 182 4.38 -26.40 -15.43
C HIS A 182 3.93 -25.03 -14.90
N ALA A 183 2.77 -24.96 -14.26
CA ALA A 183 2.30 -23.75 -13.57
C ALA A 183 3.32 -23.29 -12.51
N ALA A 184 3.77 -24.22 -11.64
CA ALA A 184 4.80 -23.93 -10.64
C ALA A 184 6.14 -23.50 -11.27
N THR A 185 6.55 -24.13 -12.37
CA THR A 185 7.77 -23.76 -13.09
C THR A 185 7.66 -22.34 -13.69
N LEU A 186 6.52 -21.99 -14.26
CA LEU A 186 6.32 -20.68 -14.89
C LEU A 186 6.25 -19.57 -13.83
N GLN A 187 5.60 -19.83 -12.69
CA GLN A 187 5.61 -18.94 -11.54
C GLN A 187 7.03 -18.75 -10.99
N ALA A 188 7.79 -19.84 -10.79
CA ALA A 188 9.18 -19.76 -10.32
C ALA A 188 10.07 -18.93 -11.27
N ARG A 189 9.91 -19.10 -12.59
CA ARG A 189 10.61 -18.27 -13.59
C ARG A 189 10.19 -16.79 -13.52
N THR A 190 8.93 -16.52 -13.22
CA THR A 190 8.42 -15.15 -13.02
C THR A 190 9.10 -14.50 -11.82
N LEU A 191 9.15 -15.19 -10.69
CA LEU A 191 9.80 -14.71 -9.46
C LEU A 191 11.30 -14.49 -9.67
N ALA A 192 11.97 -15.42 -10.34
CA ALA A 192 13.39 -15.27 -10.66
C ALA A 192 13.66 -14.03 -11.53
N ARG A 193 12.78 -13.73 -12.50
CA ARG A 193 12.89 -12.51 -13.31
C ARG A 193 12.69 -11.25 -12.49
N LEU A 194 11.69 -11.23 -11.62
CA LEU A 194 11.45 -10.11 -10.71
C LEU A 194 12.65 -9.87 -9.79
N ALA A 195 13.26 -10.92 -9.25
CA ALA A 195 14.47 -10.81 -8.43
C ALA A 195 15.64 -10.23 -9.23
N THR A 196 15.85 -10.70 -10.47
CA THR A 196 16.86 -10.12 -11.38
C THR A 196 16.62 -8.63 -11.64
N TYR A 197 15.36 -8.16 -11.67
CA TYR A 197 15.06 -6.75 -11.86
C TYR A 197 15.24 -5.93 -10.58
N ALA A 198 14.90 -6.50 -9.42
CA ALA A 198 15.17 -5.86 -8.13
C ALA A 198 16.68 -5.56 -8.00
N GLU A 199 17.53 -6.57 -8.25
CA GLU A 199 18.98 -6.44 -8.23
C GLU A 199 19.51 -5.58 -9.38
N GLY A 200 18.95 -5.71 -10.59
CA GLY A 200 19.46 -5.02 -11.76
C GLY A 200 19.16 -3.52 -11.81
N TYR A 201 18.12 -3.07 -11.10
CA TYR A 201 17.74 -1.66 -11.01
C TYR A 201 17.97 -1.05 -9.62
N ASP A 202 18.35 -1.86 -8.61
CA ASP A 202 18.39 -1.47 -7.20
C ASP A 202 17.06 -0.83 -6.76
N ILE A 203 15.97 -1.61 -6.88
CA ILE A 203 14.61 -1.15 -6.57
C ILE A 203 13.83 -2.14 -5.72
N PRO A 204 12.81 -1.65 -4.98
CA PRO A 204 11.81 -2.52 -4.39
C PRO A 204 10.92 -3.18 -5.45
N VAL A 205 10.59 -4.44 -5.21
CA VAL A 205 9.58 -5.21 -5.96
C VAL A 205 8.50 -5.67 -5.01
N LEU A 206 7.33 -5.04 -5.08
CA LEU A 206 6.19 -5.37 -4.22
C LEU A 206 5.33 -6.46 -4.85
N VAL A 207 5.24 -7.61 -4.18
CA VAL A 207 4.41 -8.73 -4.61
C VAL A 207 3.33 -9.04 -3.58
N THR A 208 2.19 -9.56 -4.03
CA THR A 208 1.19 -10.18 -3.15
C THR A 208 0.81 -11.56 -3.68
N ARG A 209 0.16 -12.36 -2.84
CA ARG A 209 -0.34 -13.69 -3.21
C ARG A 209 -1.82 -13.84 -2.83
N THR A 210 -2.51 -14.75 -3.50
CA THR A 210 -3.92 -15.05 -3.25
C THR A 210 -4.13 -15.60 -1.85
N LYS A 211 -3.28 -16.54 -1.45
CA LYS A 211 -3.30 -17.18 -0.13
C LYS A 211 -1.97 -17.88 0.16
N PRO A 212 -1.58 -18.03 1.44
CA PRO A 212 -0.47 -18.88 1.83
C PRO A 212 -0.84 -20.36 1.70
N ASP A 213 -0.23 -21.07 0.75
CA ASP A 213 -0.35 -22.52 0.58
C ASP A 213 0.91 -23.13 -0.08
N GLY A 214 0.89 -24.43 -0.36
CA GLY A 214 2.05 -25.11 -0.97
C GLY A 214 2.43 -24.55 -2.35
N PHE A 215 1.47 -24.03 -3.11
CA PHE A 215 1.71 -23.44 -4.42
C PHE A 215 2.44 -22.09 -4.30
N THR A 216 2.04 -21.25 -3.33
CA THR A 216 2.64 -19.93 -3.09
C THR A 216 3.85 -19.95 -2.15
N ALA A 217 4.32 -21.13 -1.74
CA ALA A 217 5.54 -21.27 -0.94
C ALA A 217 6.76 -20.65 -1.65
N SER A 218 6.85 -20.84 -2.98
CA SER A 218 7.91 -20.23 -3.79
C SER A 218 7.92 -18.70 -3.75
N VAL A 219 6.75 -18.06 -3.63
CA VAL A 219 6.63 -16.59 -3.49
C VAL A 219 7.25 -16.14 -2.17
N ALA A 220 6.96 -16.84 -1.08
CA ALA A 220 7.54 -16.53 0.22
C ALA A 220 9.04 -16.79 0.27
N THR A 221 9.54 -17.82 -0.43
CA THR A 221 10.97 -18.11 -0.54
C THR A 221 11.72 -17.09 -1.39
N ALA A 222 11.08 -16.52 -2.41
CA ALA A 222 11.70 -15.51 -3.26
C ALA A 222 11.74 -14.11 -2.63
N ALA A 223 10.90 -13.86 -1.62
CA ALA A 223 10.84 -12.57 -0.93
C ALA A 223 11.98 -12.44 0.09
N GLU A 224 12.67 -11.30 0.03
CA GLU A 224 13.70 -10.90 0.98
C GLU A 224 13.08 -10.24 2.22
N HIS A 225 11.97 -9.52 2.01
CA HIS A 225 11.25 -8.81 3.06
C HIS A 225 9.80 -9.30 3.15
N HIS A 226 9.27 -9.42 4.36
CA HIS A 226 7.89 -9.83 4.58
C HIS A 226 7.09 -8.74 5.28
N LEU A 227 5.94 -8.40 4.71
CA LEU A 227 4.97 -7.48 5.30
C LEU A 227 3.62 -8.18 5.41
N GLU A 228 3.10 -8.31 6.61
CA GLU A 228 1.72 -8.70 6.86
C GLU A 228 0.84 -7.48 7.10
N CYS A 229 -0.36 -7.49 6.53
CA CYS A 229 -1.38 -6.49 6.79
C CYS A 229 -2.66 -7.15 7.29
N GLU A 230 -3.09 -6.82 8.51
CA GLU A 230 -4.36 -7.28 9.06
C GLU A 230 -5.39 -6.14 9.10
N GLN A 231 -6.58 -6.39 8.56
CA GLN A 231 -7.72 -5.50 8.77
C GLN A 231 -8.24 -5.60 10.21
N THR A 232 -7.94 -4.59 11.01
CA THR A 232 -8.53 -4.46 12.36
C THR A 232 -9.78 -3.57 12.33
N ARG A 233 -10.54 -3.54 13.43
CA ARG A 233 -11.62 -2.54 13.63
C ARG A 233 -11.11 -1.09 13.49
N MET A 234 -9.82 -0.86 13.74
CA MET A 234 -9.15 0.43 13.63
C MET A 234 -8.42 0.60 12.28
N GLY A 235 -8.62 -0.33 11.32
CA GLY A 235 -8.05 -0.43 9.97
C GLY A 235 -6.71 -1.18 9.86
N PRO A 236 -5.95 -1.04 8.75
CA PRO A 236 -4.87 -1.95 8.34
C PRO A 236 -3.65 -1.83 9.25
N ARG A 237 -3.44 -2.82 10.12
CA ARG A 237 -2.22 -2.93 10.90
C ARG A 237 -1.17 -3.65 10.07
N PHE A 238 -0.02 -3.01 9.85
CA PHE A 238 1.11 -3.66 9.21
C PHE A 238 2.08 -4.21 10.26
N VAL A 239 2.65 -5.37 9.95
CA VAL A 239 3.71 -6.02 10.72
C VAL A 239 4.72 -6.55 9.72
N GLY A 240 5.97 -6.12 9.83
CA GLY A 240 7.09 -6.57 9.04
C GLY A 240 8.28 -6.90 9.92
N ASP A 241 9.38 -7.27 9.28
CA ASP A 241 10.60 -7.69 9.99
C ASP A 241 11.19 -6.58 10.86
N GLU A 242 11.15 -5.33 10.37
CA GLU A 242 11.67 -4.15 11.08
C GLU A 242 10.59 -3.11 11.41
N PHE A 243 9.33 -3.33 11.01
CA PHE A 243 8.26 -2.35 11.13
C PHE A 243 7.01 -2.93 11.78
N GLU A 244 6.38 -2.20 12.69
CA GLU A 244 5.07 -2.57 13.21
C GLU A 244 4.20 -1.31 13.41
N THR A 245 2.98 -1.33 12.89
CA THR A 245 1.99 -0.28 13.13
C THR A 245 1.47 -0.39 14.57
N LEU A 246 2.03 0.41 15.48
CA LEU A 246 1.70 0.35 16.91
C LEU A 246 0.53 1.27 17.33
N VAL A 247 0.29 2.37 16.62
CA VAL A 247 -0.67 3.42 17.00
C VAL A 247 -1.28 4.09 15.76
N TYR A 248 -2.52 4.62 15.86
CA TYR A 248 -3.12 5.53 14.88
C TYR A 248 -3.49 6.87 15.55
N PRO A 249 -2.75 7.96 15.28
CA PRO A 249 -3.09 9.28 15.78
C PRO A 249 -4.33 9.82 15.07
N VAL A 250 -5.22 10.49 15.82
CA VAL A 250 -6.25 11.39 15.27
C VAL A 250 -6.05 12.81 15.81
N ASP A 251 -6.52 13.80 15.04
CA ASP A 251 -6.46 15.24 15.36
C ASP A 251 -7.29 15.52 16.63
N SER A 252 -6.69 15.31 17.81
CA SER A 252 -7.17 15.72 19.15
C SER A 252 -6.39 15.06 20.31
N GLY A 253 -5.41 14.19 20.03
CA GLY A 253 -4.69 13.45 21.08
C GLY A 253 -5.52 12.32 21.73
N ALA A 254 -6.78 12.15 21.32
CA ALA A 254 -7.49 10.89 21.49
C ALA A 254 -7.01 9.92 20.40
N TYR A 255 -7.05 8.61 20.65
CA TYR A 255 -6.75 7.60 19.62
C TYR A 255 -8.04 7.14 18.94
N TYR A 256 -7.90 6.60 17.73
CA TYR A 256 -8.87 5.80 16.96
C TYR A 256 -9.69 6.53 15.88
N GLN A 257 -9.16 6.57 14.66
CA GLN A 257 -9.92 6.23 13.45
C GLN A 257 -8.96 5.95 12.27
N THR A 258 -9.03 4.77 11.64
CA THR A 258 -8.59 4.68 10.23
C THR A 258 -9.69 4.14 9.35
N THR A 259 -10.01 4.94 8.34
CA THR A 259 -10.91 4.61 7.25
C THR A 259 -10.21 5.00 5.96
N PHE A 260 -10.80 4.68 4.80
CA PHE A 260 -10.32 5.21 3.51
C PHE A 260 -10.07 6.74 3.53
N ALA A 261 -10.85 7.50 4.29
CA ALA A 261 -10.66 8.93 4.47
C ALA A 261 -9.34 9.29 5.18
N TYR A 262 -8.88 8.45 6.11
CA TYR A 262 -7.61 8.60 6.81
C TYR A 262 -6.41 8.43 5.87
N TRP A 263 -6.42 7.42 5.01
CA TRP A 263 -5.36 7.19 4.03
C TRP A 263 -5.20 8.37 3.07
N ARG A 264 -6.33 8.92 2.62
CA ARG A 264 -6.33 10.13 1.79
C ARG A 264 -5.76 11.34 2.55
N GLN A 265 -6.06 11.49 3.83
CA GLN A 265 -5.52 12.57 4.66
C GLN A 265 -4.00 12.41 4.86
N LEU A 266 -3.53 11.21 5.17
CA LEU A 266 -2.11 10.90 5.39
C LEU A 266 -1.29 11.11 4.11
N LEU A 267 -1.75 10.58 2.98
CA LEU A 267 -1.11 10.83 1.68
C LEU A 267 -1.18 12.32 1.28
N GLY A 268 -2.25 13.02 1.64
CA GLY A 268 -2.37 14.47 1.47
C GLY A 268 -1.38 15.26 2.34
N ALA A 269 -1.09 14.81 3.56
CA ALA A 269 -0.09 15.42 4.44
C ALA A 269 1.32 15.20 3.89
N ARG A 270 1.65 13.97 3.48
CA ARG A 270 2.94 13.66 2.83
C ARG A 270 3.15 14.42 1.53
N ALA A 271 2.11 14.52 0.69
CA ALA A 271 2.16 15.33 -0.51
C ALA A 271 2.57 16.79 -0.21
N LYS A 272 2.01 17.40 0.84
CA LYS A 272 2.41 18.75 1.27
C LYS A 272 3.87 18.83 1.74
N GLN A 273 4.37 17.82 2.46
CA GLN A 273 5.76 17.77 2.90
C GLN A 273 6.73 17.78 1.72
N VAL A 274 6.39 17.08 0.62
CA VAL A 274 7.20 17.04 -0.61
C VAL A 274 6.85 18.15 -1.61
N GLY A 275 6.05 19.14 -1.21
CA GLY A 275 5.71 20.31 -2.05
C GLY A 275 4.71 20.03 -3.19
N LEU A 276 4.01 18.88 -3.15
CA LEU A 276 2.92 18.57 -4.07
C LEU A 276 1.59 19.13 -3.53
N GLU A 277 1.03 20.12 -4.23
CA GLU A 277 -0.31 20.62 -3.91
C GLU A 277 -1.36 19.52 -4.18
N PRO A 278 -2.24 19.20 -3.21
CA PRO A 278 -3.32 18.25 -3.41
C PRO A 278 -4.20 18.68 -4.59
N ALA A 279 -4.59 17.72 -5.44
CA ALA A 279 -5.63 17.94 -6.42
C ALA A 279 -6.89 18.45 -5.69
N ALA A 280 -7.41 19.60 -6.13
CA ALA A 280 -8.66 20.12 -5.60
C ALA A 280 -9.73 19.01 -5.70
N PRO A 281 -10.52 18.78 -4.64
CA PRO A 281 -11.58 17.78 -4.71
C PRO A 281 -12.46 18.11 -5.92
N PRO A 282 -12.92 17.10 -6.69
CA PRO A 282 -13.87 17.36 -7.75
C PRO A 282 -15.05 18.10 -7.12
N THR A 283 -15.35 19.28 -7.63
CA THR A 283 -16.56 20.01 -7.23
C THR A 283 -17.71 19.06 -7.49
N PRO A 284 -18.54 18.72 -6.48
CA PRO A 284 -19.73 17.93 -6.74
C PRO A 284 -20.52 18.74 -7.76
N THR A 285 -20.62 18.22 -8.98
CA THR A 285 -21.64 18.68 -9.90
C THR A 285 -22.93 18.34 -9.19
N ASP A 286 -23.75 19.34 -8.87
CA ASP A 286 -25.11 19.18 -8.39
C ASP A 286 -25.87 18.38 -9.46
N ALA A 287 -25.72 17.06 -9.45
CA ALA A 287 -26.56 16.13 -10.18
C ALA A 287 -27.85 16.02 -9.36
N THR A 288 -28.65 17.08 -9.44
CA THR A 288 -30.08 17.04 -9.19
C THR A 288 -30.85 16.49 -10.41
N ASP A 289 -30.14 15.87 -11.36
CA ASP A 289 -30.77 15.09 -12.42
C ASP A 289 -31.15 13.71 -11.86
N GLY A 290 -32.43 13.59 -11.52
CA GLY A 290 -33.06 12.35 -11.10
C GLY A 290 -32.79 11.22 -12.08
N ILE A 291 -32.65 10.01 -11.54
CA ILE A 291 -32.39 8.77 -12.28
C ILE A 291 -33.68 8.32 -12.97
N GLY A 292 -34.20 9.13 -13.89
CA GLY A 292 -35.37 8.82 -14.70
C GLY A 292 -36.71 8.75 -13.95
N LEU A 293 -37.80 8.90 -14.70
CA LEU A 293 -39.17 8.71 -14.23
C LEU A 293 -39.58 7.25 -14.44
N GLY A 294 -40.02 6.58 -13.39
CA GLY A 294 -40.64 5.26 -13.47
C GLY A 294 -42.17 5.38 -13.48
N VAL A 295 -42.83 4.64 -14.37
CA VAL A 295 -44.31 4.52 -14.39
C VAL A 295 -44.71 3.32 -13.53
N THR A 296 -45.56 3.54 -12.53
CA THR A 296 -46.13 2.46 -11.71
C THR A 296 -47.26 1.75 -12.45
N ALA A 297 -47.64 0.55 -11.98
CA ALA A 297 -48.67 -0.29 -12.62
C ALA A 297 -50.03 0.40 -12.81
N ASP A 298 -50.29 1.50 -12.09
CA ASP A 298 -51.53 2.28 -12.13
C ASP A 298 -51.43 3.50 -13.08
N GLY A 299 -50.32 3.63 -13.82
CA GLY A 299 -50.10 4.69 -14.82
C GLY A 299 -49.58 6.01 -14.26
N SER A 300 -49.20 6.08 -12.98
CA SER A 300 -48.63 7.29 -12.37
C SER A 300 -47.10 7.32 -12.54
N THR A 301 -46.56 8.47 -12.95
CA THR A 301 -45.11 8.72 -13.05
C THR A 301 -44.56 9.20 -11.72
N ALA A 302 -43.58 8.48 -11.15
CA ALA A 302 -42.88 8.89 -9.93
C ALA A 302 -41.36 9.04 -10.20
N SER A 303 -40.76 10.03 -9.55
CA SER A 303 -39.30 10.23 -9.57
C SER A 303 -38.64 9.24 -8.62
N LEU A 304 -37.69 8.44 -9.12
CA LEU A 304 -36.97 7.45 -8.33
C LEU A 304 -35.66 8.05 -7.80
N THR A 305 -35.67 8.42 -6.53
CA THR A 305 -34.45 8.77 -5.79
C THR A 305 -33.93 7.54 -5.05
N ALA A 306 -33.24 6.65 -5.75
CA ALA A 306 -32.50 5.57 -5.09
C ALA A 306 -31.09 6.06 -4.76
N ASN A 307 -30.71 5.97 -3.49
CA ASN A 307 -29.36 6.27 -3.02
C ASN A 307 -28.70 4.92 -2.63
N PRO A 308 -28.15 4.18 -3.61
CA PRO A 308 -27.80 2.76 -3.46
C PRO A 308 -26.76 2.47 -2.37
N LEU A 309 -26.06 3.51 -1.91
CA LEU A 309 -25.05 3.43 -0.86
C LEU A 309 -25.65 3.45 0.56
N LEU A 310 -26.83 4.05 0.75
CA LEU A 310 -27.53 4.05 2.05
C LEU A 310 -28.29 2.73 2.27
N ASP A 311 -28.95 2.20 1.23
CA ASP A 311 -29.74 0.96 1.31
C ASP A 311 -28.88 -0.28 1.54
N ALA A 312 -27.62 -0.27 1.08
CA ALA A 312 -26.66 -1.33 1.34
C ALA A 312 -26.16 -1.39 2.81
N TRP A 313 -26.37 -0.32 3.59
CA TRP A 313 -25.84 -0.18 4.96
C TRP A 313 -26.93 -0.24 6.05
N THR A 314 -28.20 -0.02 5.70
CA THR A 314 -29.33 -0.03 6.65
C THR A 314 -30.17 -1.30 6.58
N GLY A 315 -29.66 -2.38 5.97
CA GLY A 315 -30.28 -3.70 5.89
C GLY A 315 -30.88 -4.15 7.23
N THR A 316 -32.15 -3.80 7.42
CA THR A 316 -32.92 -4.04 8.62
C THR A 316 -33.47 -5.44 8.46
N VAL A 317 -32.93 -6.35 9.26
CA VAL A 317 -33.58 -7.64 9.54
C VAL A 317 -34.87 -7.31 10.30
N GLY A 318 -35.96 -7.13 9.56
CA GLY A 318 -37.32 -7.12 10.09
C GLY A 318 -37.86 -8.55 10.07
N ALA A 319 -37.99 -9.15 11.25
CA ALA A 319 -38.61 -10.44 11.45
C ALA A 319 -40.13 -10.40 11.14
N GLY A 320 -40.60 -11.38 10.37
CA GLY A 320 -41.81 -12.18 10.59
C GLY A 320 -43.22 -11.53 10.55
N GLY A 321 -44.06 -12.09 9.68
CA GLY A 321 -45.46 -12.43 10.02
C GLY A 321 -46.56 -11.75 9.22
N GLN A 322 -47.09 -12.46 8.21
CA GLN A 322 -48.39 -13.13 8.27
C GLN A 322 -48.39 -14.34 7.33
#